data_AF-A0A4Y7PEH8-F1
#
_entry.id   AF-A0A4Y7PEH8-F1
#
_cell.length_a   1.000
_cell.length_b   1.000
_cell.length_c   1.000
_cell.angle_alpha   90.00
_cell.angle_beta   90.00
_cell.angle_gamma   90.00
#
_symmetry.space_group_name_H-M   'P 1'
#
loop_
_entity.id
_entity.type
_entity.pdbx_description
1 polymer ?
#
loop_
_entity_poly.entity_id
_entity_poly.type
_entity_poly.pdbx_seq_one_letter_code
_entity_poly.pdbx_strand_id
1 'polypeptide(L)'
;KIILRPDKTTITEPHFVWPTLSDDEWIKVEVALKDLILADFGKRNSVNIASLTASEIRDIILGQEIAAPSQQRQQMAELEKSTEAQAQVTAVQTQTTNVHGDAIQTVTTTNYEQQVFSSKSDWRVRAISATHLPLRLQHIYVSNDDVKDDAASFTYVIPKNVLRAFITSADLRTQVAAYLYGVSPPDNKQVKEIKAVVWVPQRGNNNTVELPTQLPRDDFLLKDLELLGWVKTQALELPHLSPTDVTTQAKLMSEHKQWGPSSICITCSFTPGSVSLSAHSLTVPGFEWGRKNVDNSANPPGFNPNMSERVQLLLSDRILGMTLVPEGKVWNYGIGLTQMWSPNLGYAMTLDTPLLFWAEQHRPAAFLSFANLETGDDSADVENSFA
;
A
#
# COMPACT_ATOMS: atom_id res chain seq x y z
N LYS A 1 -1.24 -16.40 6.35
CA LYS A 1 -2.37 -16.28 5.40
C LYS A 1 -1.91 -16.27 3.95
N ILE A 2 -1.02 -15.36 3.53
CA ILE A 2 -0.47 -15.34 2.16
C ILE A 2 0.22 -16.67 1.81
N ILE A 3 1.01 -17.22 2.74
CA ILE A 3 1.68 -18.52 2.57
C ILE A 3 0.67 -19.66 2.34
N LEU A 4 -0.51 -19.60 2.95
CA LEU A 4 -1.53 -20.66 2.86
C LEU A 4 -2.37 -20.58 1.58
N ARG A 5 -2.45 -19.40 0.94
CA ARG A 5 -3.24 -19.18 -0.27
C ARG A 5 -2.43 -18.30 -1.22
N PRO A 6 -1.39 -18.86 -1.86
CA PRO A 6 -0.48 -18.11 -2.72
C PRO A 6 -1.11 -17.74 -4.08
N ASP A 7 -2.14 -18.47 -4.51
CA ASP A 7 -2.84 -18.27 -5.77
C ASP A 7 -4.37 -18.44 -5.61
N LYS A 8 -5.11 -18.13 -6.69
CA LYS A 8 -6.57 -18.26 -6.74
C LYS A 8 -7.02 -19.71 -6.96
N THR A 9 -6.13 -20.58 -7.45
CA THR A 9 -6.40 -22.00 -7.67
C THR A 9 -6.46 -22.78 -6.35
N THR A 10 -5.78 -22.29 -5.32
CA THR A 10 -5.82 -22.81 -3.95
C THR A 10 -7.18 -22.50 -3.32
N ILE A 11 -8.11 -23.44 -3.42
CA ILE A 11 -9.44 -23.34 -2.81
C ILE A 11 -9.46 -23.95 -1.41
N THR A 12 -10.37 -23.45 -0.58
CA THR A 12 -10.74 -24.09 0.68
C THR A 12 -12.17 -24.60 0.51
N GLU A 13 -12.38 -25.89 0.70
CA GLU A 13 -13.71 -26.49 0.59
C GLU A 13 -14.68 -25.95 1.66
N PRO A 14 -16.00 -25.88 1.38
CA PRO A 14 -16.99 -25.24 2.25
C PRO A 14 -17.04 -25.76 3.71
N HIS A 15 -16.61 -27.00 3.93
CA HIS A 15 -16.61 -27.65 5.25
C HIS A 15 -15.20 -27.79 5.87
N PHE A 16 -14.18 -27.23 5.22
CA PHE A 16 -12.79 -27.32 5.66
C PHE A 16 -12.28 -25.95 6.10
N VAL A 17 -11.40 -25.95 7.11
CA VAL A 17 -10.79 -24.72 7.65
C VAL A 17 -9.53 -24.32 6.87
N TRP A 18 -8.81 -25.33 6.36
CA TRP A 18 -7.52 -25.17 5.68
C TRP A 18 -7.68 -25.33 4.15
N PRO A 19 -6.80 -24.70 3.35
CA PRO A 19 -6.77 -24.91 1.90
C PRO A 19 -6.57 -26.39 1.54
N THR A 20 -7.20 -26.82 0.46
CA THR A 20 -7.00 -28.14 -0.10
C THR A 20 -5.69 -28.11 -0.89
N LEU A 21 -4.64 -28.70 -0.32
CA LEU A 21 -3.29 -28.77 -0.87
C LEU A 21 -2.84 -30.23 -0.90
N SER A 22 -1.98 -30.57 -1.85
CA SER A 22 -1.26 -31.85 -1.90
C SER A 22 -0.15 -31.91 -0.85
N ASP A 23 0.36 -33.11 -0.55
CA ASP A 23 1.43 -33.31 0.44
C ASP A 23 2.70 -32.51 0.09
N ASP A 24 3.09 -32.45 -1.18
CA ASP A 24 4.24 -31.68 -1.65
C ASP A 24 4.06 -30.16 -1.48
N GLU A 25 2.83 -29.67 -1.62
CA GLU A 25 2.49 -28.27 -1.38
C GLU A 25 2.48 -27.96 0.11
N TRP A 26 1.99 -28.88 0.94
CA TRP A 26 2.06 -28.76 2.39
C TRP A 26 3.50 -28.67 2.89
N ILE A 27 4.44 -29.47 2.35
CA ILE A 27 5.86 -29.38 2.71
C ILE A 27 6.40 -27.95 2.46
N LYS A 28 6.06 -27.36 1.32
CA LYS A 28 6.49 -25.98 0.98
C LYS A 28 5.87 -24.96 1.94
N VAL A 29 4.60 -25.12 2.26
CA VAL A 29 3.87 -24.25 3.20
C VAL A 29 4.43 -24.36 4.61
N GLU A 30 4.74 -25.57 5.09
CA GLU A 30 5.32 -25.82 6.40
C GLU A 30 6.70 -25.16 6.54
N VAL A 31 7.57 -25.32 5.53
CA VAL A 31 8.88 -24.66 5.50
C VAL A 31 8.71 -23.15 5.54
N ALA A 32 7.83 -22.58 4.72
CA ALA A 32 7.60 -21.15 4.67
C ALA A 32 7.02 -20.59 6.00
N LEU A 33 6.13 -21.34 6.67
CA LEU A 33 5.58 -20.95 7.97
C LEU A 33 6.64 -21.02 9.07
N LYS A 34 7.46 -22.08 9.08
CA LYS A 34 8.60 -22.22 9.99
C LYS A 34 9.55 -21.03 9.83
N ASP A 35 9.94 -20.70 8.61
CA ASP A 35 10.88 -19.62 8.34
C ASP A 35 10.28 -18.25 8.71
N LEU A 36 8.98 -18.05 8.53
CA LEU A 36 8.27 -16.84 8.97
C LEU A 36 8.34 -16.67 10.50
N ILE A 37 8.10 -17.74 11.27
CA ILE A 37 8.16 -17.72 12.73
C ILE A 37 9.59 -17.38 13.19
N LEU A 38 10.59 -18.05 12.61
CA LEU A 38 11.98 -17.81 12.94
C LEU A 38 12.44 -16.40 12.58
N ALA A 39 11.97 -15.85 11.45
CA ALA A 39 12.28 -14.48 11.04
C ALA A 39 11.70 -13.43 11.98
N ASP A 40 10.47 -13.62 12.45
CA ASP A 40 9.85 -12.75 13.45
C ASP A 40 10.59 -12.83 14.79
N PHE A 41 10.97 -14.04 15.24
CA PHE A 41 11.78 -14.22 16.45
C PHE A 41 13.15 -13.53 16.35
N GLY A 42 13.86 -13.75 15.23
CA GLY A 42 15.18 -13.16 14.99
C GLY A 42 15.12 -11.63 14.96
N LYS A 43 14.07 -11.06 14.36
CA LYS A 43 13.87 -9.61 14.31
C LYS A 43 13.53 -9.02 15.68
N ARG A 44 12.68 -9.68 16.49
CA ARG A 44 12.30 -9.18 17.82
C ARG A 44 13.44 -9.22 18.82
N ASN A 45 14.27 -10.26 18.75
CA ASN A 45 15.35 -10.49 19.71
C ASN A 45 16.72 -10.05 19.19
N SER A 46 16.80 -9.49 17.97
CA SER A 46 18.06 -9.15 17.30
C SER A 46 19.03 -10.34 17.22
N VAL A 47 18.51 -11.53 16.89
CA VAL A 47 19.28 -12.79 16.78
C VAL A 47 19.35 -13.21 15.31
N ASN A 48 20.54 -13.63 14.88
CA ASN A 48 20.72 -14.25 13.57
C ASN A 48 20.09 -15.66 13.59
N ILE A 49 19.07 -15.89 12.76
CA ILE A 49 18.35 -17.19 12.69
C ILE A 49 19.31 -18.33 12.37
N ALA A 50 20.35 -18.06 11.58
CA ALA A 50 21.34 -19.06 11.18
C ALA A 50 22.19 -19.58 12.35
N SER A 51 22.22 -18.89 13.50
CA SER A 51 22.94 -19.35 14.69
C SER A 51 22.10 -20.22 15.63
N LEU A 52 20.84 -20.49 15.30
CA LEU A 52 19.94 -21.30 16.12
C LEU A 52 20.19 -22.80 15.88
N THR A 53 20.24 -23.56 16.97
CA THR A 53 20.29 -25.03 16.95
C THR A 53 18.92 -25.63 16.63
N ALA A 54 18.89 -26.90 16.21
CA ALA A 54 17.63 -27.59 15.90
C ALA A 54 16.68 -27.70 17.12
N SER A 55 17.23 -27.80 18.34
CA SER A 55 16.44 -27.75 19.59
C SER A 55 15.86 -26.37 19.84
N GLU A 56 16.64 -25.30 19.67
CA GLU A 56 16.13 -23.93 19.83
C GLU A 56 15.05 -23.60 18.79
N ILE A 57 15.24 -24.03 17.53
CA ILE A 57 14.22 -23.89 16.48
C ILE A 57 12.92 -24.61 16.89
N ARG A 58 13.01 -25.83 17.39
CA ARG A 58 11.85 -26.60 17.86
C ARG A 58 11.14 -25.86 19.01
N ASP A 59 11.90 -25.41 19.99
CA ASP A 59 11.37 -24.77 21.20
C ASP A 59 10.69 -23.43 20.86
N ILE A 60 11.23 -22.66 19.91
CA ILE A 60 10.60 -21.43 19.38
C ILE A 60 9.25 -21.75 18.74
N ILE A 61 9.19 -22.78 17.88
CA ILE A 61 7.95 -23.16 17.18
C ILE A 61 6.89 -23.68 18.17
N LEU A 62 7.31 -24.38 19.22
CA LEU A 62 6.44 -24.89 20.27
C LEU A 62 6.04 -23.82 21.31
N GLY A 63 6.58 -22.60 21.21
CA GLY A 63 6.20 -21.46 22.06
C GLY A 63 6.87 -21.44 23.44
N GLN A 64 8.04 -22.07 23.61
CA GLN A 64 8.81 -22.00 24.85
C GLN A 64 9.63 -20.70 24.92
N GLU A 65 9.81 -20.16 26.13
CA GLU A 65 10.70 -19.02 26.35
C GLU A 65 12.17 -19.47 26.29
N ILE A 66 12.90 -18.98 25.30
CA ILE A 66 14.34 -19.25 25.15
C ILE A 66 15.12 -17.97 25.42
N ALA A 67 16.17 -18.08 26.23
CA ALA A 67 17.14 -16.99 26.37
C ALA A 67 17.86 -16.77 25.03
N ALA A 68 17.96 -15.51 24.60
CA ALA A 68 18.66 -15.18 23.36
C ALA A 68 20.12 -15.71 23.40
N PRO A 69 20.62 -16.33 22.31
CA PRO A 69 22.00 -16.82 22.25
C PRO A 69 23.00 -15.71 22.53
N SER A 70 24.08 -16.01 23.26
CA SER A 70 25.11 -15.02 23.58
C SER A 70 25.83 -14.52 22.32
N GLN A 71 26.22 -13.24 22.29
CA GLN A 71 26.91 -12.60 21.15
C GLN A 71 28.20 -13.34 20.73
N GLN A 72 28.88 -13.96 21.70
CA GLN A 72 30.10 -14.74 21.45
C GLN A 72 29.82 -16.01 20.62
N ARG A 73 28.65 -16.65 20.82
CA ARG A 73 28.22 -17.82 20.05
C ARG A 73 27.78 -17.43 18.63
N GLN A 74 27.20 -16.24 18.47
CA GLN A 74 26.83 -15.69 17.16
C GLN A 74 28.07 -15.43 16.28
N GLN A 75 29.13 -14.85 16.85
CA GLN A 75 30.38 -14.57 16.12
C GLN A 75 31.11 -15.84 15.66
N MET A 76 31.09 -16.91 16.46
CA MET A 76 31.71 -18.19 16.08
C MET A 76 30.97 -18.87 14.90
N ALA A 77 29.63 -18.81 14.89
CA ALA A 77 28.84 -19.39 13.80
C ALA A 77 29.01 -18.62 12.46
N GLU A 78 29.23 -17.30 12.51
CA GLU A 78 29.56 -16.51 11.32
C GLU A 78 30.95 -16.82 10.77
N LEU A 79 31.92 -17.09 11.66
CA LEU A 79 33.28 -17.51 11.29
C LEU A 79 33.29 -18.89 10.63
N GLU A 80 32.57 -19.88 11.16
CA GLU A 80 32.52 -21.24 10.57
C GLU A 80 31.94 -21.23 9.15
N LYS A 81 30.88 -20.46 8.89
CA LYS A 81 30.30 -20.33 7.53
C LYS A 81 31.23 -19.64 6.54
N SER A 82 32.07 -18.72 7.00
CA SER A 82 33.04 -18.05 6.12
C SER A 82 34.12 -19.01 5.60
N THR A 83 34.46 -20.03 6.39
CA THR A 83 35.41 -21.09 6.01
C THR A 83 34.82 -22.09 5.00
N GLU A 84 33.53 -22.43 5.10
CA GLU A 84 32.87 -23.36 4.16
C GLU A 84 32.60 -22.74 2.79
N ALA A 85 32.37 -21.41 2.72
CA ALA A 85 32.10 -20.70 1.47
C ALA A 85 33.31 -20.55 0.52
N GLN A 86 34.54 -20.82 0.99
CA GLN A 86 35.76 -20.74 0.17
C GLN A 86 36.02 -21.97 -0.70
N ALA A 87 35.27 -23.07 -0.55
CA ALA A 87 35.58 -24.34 -1.22
C ALA A 87 34.84 -24.61 -2.54
N GLN A 88 33.85 -23.81 -2.94
CA GLN A 88 33.14 -23.99 -4.22
C GLN A 88 32.70 -22.66 -4.83
N VAL A 89 33.56 -22.08 -5.69
CA VAL A 89 33.14 -21.04 -6.64
C VAL A 89 33.38 -21.58 -8.05
N THR A 90 32.35 -22.12 -8.67
CA THR A 90 32.32 -22.39 -10.11
C THR A 90 31.28 -21.43 -10.72
N ALA A 91 31.74 -20.46 -11.50
CA ALA A 91 30.88 -19.46 -12.13
C ALA A 91 30.00 -20.13 -13.21
N VAL A 92 28.68 -19.97 -13.10
CA VAL A 92 27.72 -20.47 -14.12
C VAL A 92 27.36 -19.30 -15.03
N GLN A 93 27.65 -19.45 -16.33
CA GLN A 93 27.21 -18.49 -17.35
C GLN A 93 25.81 -18.85 -17.81
N THR A 94 24.85 -17.93 -17.68
CA THR A 94 23.47 -18.14 -18.16
C THR A 94 23.20 -17.20 -19.33
N GLN A 95 22.78 -17.77 -20.46
CA GLN A 95 22.39 -17.03 -21.67
C GLN A 95 20.86 -17.02 -21.76
N THR A 96 20.26 -15.84 -21.83
CA THR A 96 18.80 -15.69 -22.02
C THR A 96 18.49 -14.64 -23.07
N THR A 97 17.33 -14.76 -23.72
CA THR A 97 16.93 -13.91 -24.85
C THR A 97 15.76 -13.02 -24.45
N ASN A 98 15.82 -11.72 -24.78
CA ASN A 98 14.72 -10.79 -24.51
C ASN A 98 13.55 -11.02 -25.51
N VAL A 99 12.40 -10.38 -25.27
CA VAL A 99 11.20 -10.45 -26.15
C VAL A 99 11.42 -9.90 -27.57
N HIS A 100 12.59 -9.32 -27.85
CA HIS A 100 13.01 -8.79 -29.14
C HIS A 100 14.11 -9.64 -29.83
N GLY A 101 14.51 -10.78 -29.25
CA GLY A 101 15.46 -11.70 -29.87
C GLY A 101 16.94 -11.45 -29.55
N ASP A 102 17.28 -10.47 -28.71
CA ASP A 102 18.67 -10.19 -28.35
C ASP A 102 19.15 -11.12 -27.21
N ALA A 103 20.31 -11.75 -27.40
CA ALA A 103 20.93 -12.63 -26.43
C ALA A 103 21.71 -11.82 -25.38
N ILE A 104 21.30 -11.95 -24.12
CA ILE A 104 21.99 -11.39 -22.95
C ILE A 104 22.78 -12.52 -22.30
N GLN A 105 24.09 -12.36 -22.20
CA GLN A 105 24.98 -13.23 -21.42
C GLN A 105 25.31 -12.55 -20.10
N THR A 106 25.07 -13.23 -18.98
CA THR A 106 25.45 -12.72 -17.66
C THR A 106 26.16 -13.82 -16.88
N VAL A 107 27.30 -13.46 -16.29
CA VAL A 107 28.15 -14.35 -15.49
C VAL A 107 27.87 -14.05 -14.03
N THR A 108 27.23 -14.98 -13.31
CA THR A 108 26.92 -14.83 -11.89
C THR A 108 27.92 -15.66 -11.08
N THR A 109 28.62 -15.00 -10.15
CA THR A 109 29.72 -15.61 -9.37
C THR A 109 29.32 -16.04 -7.95
N THR A 110 28.07 -15.83 -7.51
CA THR A 110 27.65 -16.18 -6.14
C THR A 110 26.22 -16.79 -6.06
N ASN A 111 26.07 -17.85 -5.27
CA ASN A 111 24.81 -18.59 -5.08
C ASN A 111 23.70 -17.81 -4.32
N TYR A 112 24.03 -16.68 -3.67
CA TYR A 112 23.04 -15.88 -2.94
C TYR A 112 22.06 -15.15 -3.88
N GLU A 113 22.51 -14.80 -5.08
CA GLU A 113 21.68 -14.09 -6.06
C GLU A 113 20.73 -15.02 -6.83
N GLN A 114 20.96 -16.34 -6.80
CA GLN A 114 20.10 -17.32 -7.49
C GLN A 114 18.78 -17.62 -6.77
N GLN A 115 18.65 -17.36 -5.46
CA GLN A 115 17.42 -17.68 -4.70
C GLN A 115 16.36 -16.57 -4.68
N VAL A 116 16.66 -15.35 -5.13
CA VAL A 116 15.70 -14.23 -5.11
C VAL A 116 15.70 -13.46 -6.43
N PHE A 117 15.73 -14.17 -7.55
CA PHE A 117 15.30 -13.58 -8.82
C PHE A 117 13.78 -13.71 -8.98
N SER A 118 13.01 -13.09 -8.07
CA SER A 118 11.61 -12.78 -8.34
C SER A 118 11.60 -11.61 -9.32
N SER A 119 11.09 -11.79 -10.53
CA SER A 119 10.88 -10.69 -11.48
C SER A 119 10.20 -9.53 -10.77
N LYS A 120 10.86 -8.35 -10.77
CA LYS A 120 10.33 -7.12 -10.18
C LYS A 120 8.87 -6.93 -10.63
N SER A 121 7.95 -6.93 -9.66
CA SER A 121 6.48 -6.78 -9.77
C SER A 121 5.65 -8.06 -9.99
N ASP A 122 5.68 -8.98 -9.02
CA ASP A 122 4.56 -9.93 -8.90
C ASP A 122 3.30 -9.17 -8.41
N TRP A 123 2.58 -8.60 -9.37
CA TRP A 123 1.31 -7.93 -9.14
C TRP A 123 0.24 -8.88 -8.59
N ARG A 124 0.37 -10.19 -8.82
CA ARG A 124 -0.60 -11.20 -8.34
C ARG A 124 -0.47 -11.37 -6.84
N VAL A 125 0.76 -11.50 -6.33
CA VAL A 125 1.02 -11.54 -4.87
C VAL A 125 0.49 -10.27 -4.20
N ARG A 126 0.68 -9.10 -4.82
CA ARG A 126 0.11 -7.84 -4.32
C ARG A 126 -1.41 -7.83 -4.36
N ALA A 127 -2.01 -8.29 -5.45
CA ALA A 127 -3.47 -8.37 -5.58
C ALA A 127 -4.10 -9.27 -4.52
N ILE A 128 -3.51 -10.45 -4.27
CA ILE A 128 -3.94 -11.35 -3.20
C ILE A 128 -3.74 -10.69 -1.84
N SER A 129 -2.61 -10.04 -1.62
CA SER A 129 -2.33 -9.35 -0.36
C SER A 129 -3.31 -8.20 -0.09
N ALA A 130 -3.73 -7.47 -1.11
CA ALA A 130 -4.71 -6.40 -1.00
C ALA A 130 -6.09 -6.89 -0.54
N THR A 131 -6.48 -8.14 -0.84
CA THR A 131 -7.73 -8.74 -0.34
C THR A 131 -7.80 -8.84 1.19
N HIS A 132 -6.65 -8.77 1.87
CA HIS A 132 -6.56 -8.80 3.33
C HIS A 132 -6.59 -7.42 3.98
N LEU A 133 -6.65 -6.31 3.23
CA LEU A 133 -6.76 -4.95 3.77
C LEU A 133 -7.94 -4.76 4.75
N PRO A 134 -9.14 -5.35 4.53
CA PRO A 134 -10.24 -5.27 5.50
C PRO A 134 -9.88 -5.78 6.90
N LEU A 135 -8.97 -6.74 7.02
CA LEU A 135 -8.56 -7.28 8.32
C LEU A 135 -7.74 -6.27 9.13
N ARG A 136 -6.95 -5.42 8.46
CA ARG A 136 -6.17 -4.37 9.14
C ARG A 136 -7.05 -3.32 9.80
N LEU A 137 -8.29 -3.15 9.31
CA LEU A 137 -9.27 -2.22 9.88
C LEU A 137 -9.88 -2.70 11.21
N GLN A 138 -9.55 -3.91 11.67
CA GLN A 138 -9.88 -4.35 13.03
C GLN A 138 -9.06 -3.60 14.08
N HIS A 139 -7.87 -3.14 13.70
CA HIS A 139 -6.94 -2.42 14.57
C HIS A 139 -6.55 -1.09 13.91
N ILE A 140 -7.23 -0.02 14.29
CA ILE A 140 -6.98 1.33 13.79
C ILE A 140 -6.40 2.16 14.92
N TYR A 141 -5.21 2.71 14.71
CA TYR A 141 -4.56 3.64 15.63
C TYR A 141 -4.66 5.05 15.06
N VAL A 142 -4.98 6.03 15.91
CA VAL A 142 -5.01 7.45 15.52
C VAL A 142 -3.91 8.14 16.32
N SER A 143 -2.91 8.64 15.61
CA SER A 143 -1.80 9.41 16.17
C SER A 143 -2.22 10.87 16.26
N ASN A 144 -2.38 11.34 17.49
CA ASN A 144 -2.69 12.74 17.83
C ASN A 144 -1.58 13.26 18.75
N ASP A 145 -1.24 14.54 18.58
CA ASP A 145 -0.47 15.27 19.58
C ASP A 145 -1.42 15.83 20.65
N ASP A 146 -0.85 16.44 21.70
CA ASP A 146 -1.62 17.12 22.74
C ASP A 146 -2.61 18.13 22.12
N VAL A 147 -3.82 18.17 22.68
CA VAL A 147 -4.88 19.06 22.20
C VAL A 147 -4.43 20.51 22.40
N LYS A 148 -4.23 21.22 21.28
CA LYS A 148 -3.97 22.66 21.30
C LYS A 148 -5.28 23.38 21.59
N ASP A 149 -5.38 24.04 22.75
CA ASP A 149 -6.55 24.84 23.16
C ASP A 149 -6.55 26.26 22.53
N ASP A 150 -6.03 26.35 21.31
CA ASP A 150 -5.93 27.61 20.59
C ASP A 150 -7.20 27.84 19.76
N ALA A 151 -7.72 29.07 19.77
CA ALA A 151 -8.91 29.44 19.00
C ALA A 151 -8.81 29.15 17.49
N ALA A 152 -7.59 29.02 16.96
CA ALA A 152 -7.29 28.73 15.55
C ALA A 152 -7.10 27.24 15.24
N SER A 153 -7.13 26.36 16.24
CA SER A 153 -6.95 24.91 16.05
C SER A 153 -8.28 24.24 15.67
N PHE A 154 -8.23 23.38 14.66
CA PHE A 154 -9.39 22.60 14.22
C PHE A 154 -9.24 21.13 14.59
N THR A 155 -10.35 20.50 14.96
CA THR A 155 -10.47 19.06 15.15
C THR A 155 -11.21 18.44 13.97
N TYR A 156 -10.59 17.48 13.29
CA TYR A 156 -11.18 16.82 12.12
C TYR A 156 -11.80 15.49 12.53
N VAL A 157 -13.00 15.21 12.03
CA VAL A 157 -13.73 13.98 12.31
C VAL A 157 -13.92 13.20 11.01
N ILE A 158 -13.30 12.02 10.92
CA ILE A 158 -13.46 11.11 9.78
C ILE A 158 -14.49 10.01 10.10
N PRO A 159 -15.51 9.81 9.25
CA PRO A 159 -16.45 8.69 9.39
C PRO A 159 -15.80 7.33 9.12
N LYS A 160 -16.07 6.33 9.96
CA LYS A 160 -15.52 4.96 9.82
C LYS A 160 -15.89 4.29 8.49
N ASN A 161 -17.08 4.57 7.95
CA ASN A 161 -17.55 3.92 6.73
C ASN A 161 -16.74 4.32 5.49
N VAL A 162 -16.46 5.62 5.32
CA VAL A 162 -15.66 6.11 4.19
C VAL A 162 -14.17 5.77 4.35
N LEU A 163 -13.65 5.78 5.58
CA LEU A 163 -12.30 5.32 5.85
C LEU A 163 -12.13 3.84 5.47
N ARG A 164 -13.11 3.00 5.86
CA ARG A 164 -13.12 1.58 5.49
C ARG A 164 -13.16 1.40 3.97
N ALA A 165 -14.04 2.10 3.27
CA ALA A 165 -14.09 2.05 1.81
C ALA A 165 -12.75 2.50 1.17
N PHE A 166 -12.13 3.56 1.70
CA PHE A 166 -10.84 4.06 1.25
C PHE A 166 -9.72 3.02 1.37
N ILE A 167 -9.53 2.47 2.57
CA ILE A 167 -8.45 1.52 2.85
C ILE A 167 -8.67 0.19 2.11
N THR A 168 -9.91 -0.30 2.04
CA THR A 168 -10.19 -1.58 1.36
C THR A 168 -9.99 -1.51 -0.15
N SER A 169 -10.13 -0.32 -0.75
CA SER A 169 -9.97 -0.11 -2.18
C SER A 169 -8.54 0.22 -2.60
N ALA A 170 -7.62 0.38 -1.64
CA ALA A 170 -6.23 0.74 -1.89
C ALA A 170 -5.31 -0.48 -2.16
N ASP A 171 -4.01 -0.23 -2.21
CA ASP A 171 -2.95 -1.24 -2.29
C ASP A 171 -1.89 -1.01 -1.20
N LEU A 172 -1.19 -2.07 -0.80
CA LEU A 172 -0.22 -2.06 0.29
C LEU A 172 1.10 -1.32 0.00
N ARG A 173 1.43 -1.09 -1.28
CA ARG A 173 2.69 -0.46 -1.71
C ARG A 173 2.45 0.80 -2.51
N THR A 174 1.58 0.73 -3.52
CA THR A 174 1.29 1.91 -4.34
C THR A 174 0.43 2.88 -3.53
N GLN A 175 0.87 4.13 -3.42
CA GLN A 175 0.11 5.17 -2.76
C GLN A 175 -1.14 5.50 -3.57
N VAL A 176 -2.24 5.64 -2.85
CA VAL A 176 -3.57 5.99 -3.36
C VAL A 176 -4.02 7.20 -2.57
N ALA A 177 -4.71 8.14 -3.21
CA ALA A 177 -5.24 9.34 -2.58
C ALA A 177 -6.68 9.66 -2.97
N ALA A 178 -7.35 10.47 -2.15
CA ALA A 178 -8.66 11.02 -2.40
C ALA A 178 -8.80 12.40 -1.75
N TYR A 179 -9.65 13.26 -2.30
CA TYR A 179 -9.96 14.55 -1.69
C TYR A 179 -11.01 14.42 -0.59
N LEU A 180 -10.92 15.30 0.41
CA LEU A 180 -11.80 15.33 1.58
C LEU A 180 -12.67 16.57 1.53
N TYR A 181 -13.98 16.37 1.52
CA TYR A 181 -14.96 17.45 1.61
C TYR A 181 -15.78 17.30 2.87
N GLY A 182 -16.15 18.43 3.48
CA GLY A 182 -16.89 18.41 4.73
C GLY A 182 -17.40 19.78 5.12
N VAL A 183 -17.87 19.89 6.35
CA VAL A 183 -18.39 21.13 6.90
C VAL A 183 -18.29 21.09 8.42
N SER A 184 -18.20 22.25 9.05
CA SER A 184 -18.38 22.34 10.50
C SER A 184 -19.84 22.13 10.89
N PRO A 185 -20.12 21.40 11.98
CA PRO A 185 -21.48 21.27 12.47
C PRO A 185 -21.99 22.65 12.97
N PRO A 186 -23.32 22.90 12.96
CA PRO A 186 -23.88 24.22 13.27
C PRO A 186 -23.57 24.73 14.68
N ASP A 187 -23.35 23.81 15.61
CA ASP A 187 -23.07 24.04 17.02
C ASP A 187 -21.58 24.29 17.32
N ASN A 188 -20.65 23.81 16.49
CA ASN A 188 -19.22 23.95 16.75
C ASN A 188 -18.39 24.19 15.47
N LYS A 189 -17.95 25.45 15.29
CA LYS A 189 -17.12 25.87 14.14
C LYS A 189 -15.68 25.36 14.16
N GLN A 190 -15.17 24.93 15.32
CA GLN A 190 -13.80 24.41 15.44
C GLN A 190 -13.71 22.92 15.11
N VAL A 191 -14.86 22.24 14.97
CA VAL A 191 -14.92 20.87 14.49
C VAL A 191 -15.15 20.87 12.97
N LYS A 192 -14.46 20.00 12.25
CA LYS A 192 -14.61 19.81 10.80
C LYS A 192 -15.02 18.36 10.56
N GLU A 193 -16.28 18.13 10.22
CA GLU A 193 -16.77 16.79 9.91
C GLU A 193 -16.58 16.48 8.43
N ILE A 194 -15.81 15.44 8.13
CA ILE A 194 -15.64 14.95 6.77
C ILE A 194 -16.95 14.27 6.35
N LYS A 195 -17.59 14.81 5.30
CA LYS A 195 -18.87 14.31 4.76
C LYS A 195 -18.69 13.52 3.47
N ALA A 196 -17.64 13.79 2.69
CA ALA A 196 -17.39 13.08 1.44
C ALA A 196 -15.91 12.78 1.23
N VAL A 197 -15.62 11.57 0.74
CA VAL A 197 -14.31 11.16 0.22
C VAL A 197 -14.43 11.02 -1.29
N VAL A 198 -13.63 11.80 -2.02
CA VAL A 198 -13.80 12.03 -3.45
C VAL A 198 -12.61 11.44 -4.20
N TRP A 199 -12.84 10.33 -4.89
CA TRP A 199 -11.86 9.64 -5.70
C TRP A 199 -11.76 10.28 -7.07
N VAL A 200 -10.54 10.60 -7.48
CA VAL A 200 -10.24 11.18 -8.79
C VAL A 200 -9.37 10.22 -9.60
N PRO A 201 -9.35 10.32 -10.94
CA PRO A 201 -8.34 9.67 -11.76
C PRO A 201 -6.95 9.97 -11.20
N GLN A 202 -6.11 8.97 -11.00
CA GLN A 202 -4.80 9.16 -10.37
C GLN A 202 -3.79 8.11 -10.81
N ARG A 203 -2.51 8.47 -10.73
CA ARG A 203 -1.38 7.58 -10.98
C ARG A 203 -0.46 7.53 -9.76
N GLY A 204 -0.59 6.46 -8.98
CA GLY A 204 0.25 6.21 -7.81
C GLY A 204 1.53 5.44 -8.13
N ASN A 205 2.58 5.70 -7.36
CA ASN A 205 3.74 4.82 -7.21
C ASN A 205 4.02 4.58 -5.70
N ASN A 206 5.17 4.00 -5.35
CA ASN A 206 5.47 3.69 -3.94
C ASN A 206 5.71 4.93 -3.05
N ASN A 207 6.10 6.05 -3.66
CA ASN A 207 6.59 7.24 -2.98
C ASN A 207 5.68 8.47 -3.18
N THR A 208 4.95 8.53 -4.29
CA THR A 208 4.11 9.68 -4.67
C THR A 208 2.81 9.23 -5.33
N VAL A 209 1.86 10.15 -5.39
CA VAL A 209 0.62 10.02 -6.16
C VAL A 209 0.48 11.26 -7.03
N GLU A 210 0.23 11.04 -8.32
CA GLU A 210 -0.09 12.09 -9.26
C GLU A 210 -1.61 12.23 -9.37
N LEU A 211 -2.09 13.46 -9.21
CA LEU A 211 -3.50 13.83 -9.28
C LEU A 211 -3.74 14.76 -10.49
N PRO A 212 -4.97 14.84 -11.02
CA PRO A 212 -5.29 15.76 -12.10
C PRO A 212 -5.28 17.19 -11.58
N THR A 213 -4.96 18.15 -12.46
CA THR A 213 -4.94 19.58 -12.13
C THR A 213 -6.35 20.12 -11.86
N GLN A 214 -7.38 19.52 -12.45
CA GLN A 214 -8.76 19.89 -12.16
C GLN A 214 -9.19 19.32 -10.82
N LEU A 215 -9.67 20.16 -9.90
CA LEU A 215 -10.35 19.71 -8.68
C LEU A 215 -11.75 19.15 -9.00
N PRO A 216 -12.22 18.17 -8.22
CA PRO A 216 -13.57 17.64 -8.38
C PRO A 216 -14.58 18.75 -8.09
N ARG A 217 -15.56 18.90 -8.99
CA ARG A 217 -16.66 19.84 -8.85
C ARG A 217 -17.95 19.12 -9.19
N ASP A 218 -18.93 19.30 -8.33
CA ASP A 218 -20.29 18.85 -8.57
C ASP A 218 -21.23 19.87 -7.91
N ASP A 219 -22.12 20.46 -8.69
CA ASP A 219 -23.00 21.55 -8.25
C ASP A 219 -24.08 21.08 -7.27
N PHE A 220 -24.29 19.76 -7.15
CA PHE A 220 -25.32 19.16 -6.30
C PHE A 220 -24.71 18.39 -5.12
N LEU A 221 -23.84 17.42 -5.38
CA LEU A 221 -23.28 16.49 -4.38
C LEU A 221 -22.24 17.15 -3.46
N LEU A 222 -21.50 18.14 -3.97
CA LEU A 222 -20.49 18.89 -3.20
C LEU A 222 -20.98 20.28 -2.81
N LYS A 223 -22.27 20.56 -3.01
CA LYS A 223 -22.88 21.82 -2.62
C LYS A 223 -22.76 22.02 -1.11
N ASP A 224 -22.43 23.24 -0.71
CA ASP A 224 -22.31 23.66 0.70
C ASP A 224 -21.21 22.93 1.51
N LEU A 225 -20.36 22.12 0.84
CA LEU A 225 -19.19 21.50 1.44
C LEU A 225 -17.92 22.27 1.09
N GLU A 226 -17.03 22.38 2.06
CA GLU A 226 -15.70 22.96 1.88
C GLU A 226 -14.65 21.86 1.66
N LEU A 227 -13.59 22.19 0.93
CA LEU A 227 -12.46 21.28 0.71
C LEU A 227 -11.56 21.29 1.95
N LEU A 228 -11.57 20.18 2.70
CA LEU A 228 -10.80 19.99 3.93
C LEU A 228 -9.40 19.46 3.68
N GLY A 229 -9.08 19.04 2.45
CA GLY A 229 -7.77 18.57 2.06
C GLY A 229 -7.82 17.21 1.38
N TRP A 230 -6.93 16.30 1.75
CA TRP A 230 -6.78 15.01 1.10
C TRP A 230 -6.38 13.91 2.09
N VAL A 231 -6.68 12.67 1.71
CA VAL A 231 -6.25 11.45 2.40
C VAL A 231 -5.42 10.62 1.45
N LYS A 232 -4.36 9.99 1.95
CA LYS A 232 -3.54 9.07 1.17
C LYS A 232 -3.13 7.82 1.94
N THR A 233 -2.74 6.77 1.23
CA THR A 233 -2.08 5.60 1.81
C THR A 233 -0.55 5.72 1.75
N GLN A 234 0.14 5.07 2.68
CA GLN A 234 1.58 4.90 2.64
C GLN A 234 2.03 3.60 3.31
N ALA A 235 3.17 3.06 2.86
CA ALA A 235 3.68 1.78 3.34
C ALA A 235 4.33 1.85 4.72
N LEU A 236 4.83 3.03 5.12
CA LEU A 236 5.55 3.25 6.35
C LEU A 236 4.93 4.40 7.14
N GLU A 237 4.89 4.26 8.45
CA GLU A 237 4.46 5.34 9.35
C GLU A 237 5.59 6.36 9.54
N LEU A 238 5.27 7.64 9.35
CA LEU A 238 6.19 8.76 9.50
C LEU A 238 5.64 9.74 10.55
N PRO A 239 6.51 10.35 11.38
CA PRO A 239 6.09 11.33 12.39
C PRO A 239 5.80 12.72 11.81
N HIS A 240 6.05 12.94 10.52
CA HIS A 240 5.79 14.18 9.79
C HIS A 240 5.40 13.84 8.35
N LEU A 241 4.91 14.81 7.58
CA LEU A 241 4.69 14.63 6.15
C LEU A 241 6.02 14.39 5.42
N SER A 242 6.00 13.52 4.42
CA SER A 242 7.17 13.31 3.57
C SER A 242 7.44 14.56 2.71
N PRO A 243 8.67 14.77 2.20
CA PRO A 243 8.97 15.92 1.34
C PRO A 243 8.06 16.00 0.11
N THR A 244 7.68 14.85 -0.44
CA THR A 244 6.78 14.76 -1.59
C THR A 244 5.34 15.12 -1.23
N ASP A 245 4.87 14.77 -0.04
CA ASP A 245 3.54 15.18 0.45
C ASP A 245 3.49 16.69 0.72
N VAL A 246 4.53 17.25 1.35
CA VAL A 246 4.64 18.70 1.56
C VAL A 246 4.62 19.46 0.23
N THR A 247 5.39 18.97 -0.74
CA THR A 247 5.44 19.54 -2.10
C THR A 247 4.08 19.45 -2.79
N THR A 248 3.43 18.28 -2.73
CA THR A 248 2.13 18.04 -3.38
C THR A 248 1.05 18.94 -2.79
N GLN A 249 0.92 18.97 -1.46
CA GLN A 249 -0.08 19.80 -0.79
C GLN A 249 0.18 21.29 -1.02
N ALA A 250 1.43 21.75 -0.96
CA ALA A 250 1.76 23.16 -1.18
C ALA A 250 1.46 23.61 -2.63
N LYS A 251 1.73 22.76 -3.62
CA LYS A 251 1.38 23.03 -5.03
C LYS A 251 -0.12 23.13 -5.23
N LEU A 252 -0.89 22.14 -4.73
CA LEU A 252 -2.35 22.18 -4.76
C LEU A 252 -2.92 23.44 -4.09
N MET A 253 -2.37 23.81 -2.92
CA MET A 253 -2.74 25.04 -2.21
C MET A 253 -2.43 26.31 -3.02
N SER A 254 -1.34 26.32 -3.79
CA SER A 254 -0.95 27.48 -4.60
C SER A 254 -1.77 27.62 -5.89
N GLU A 255 -2.23 26.51 -6.46
CA GLU A 255 -2.98 26.46 -7.71
C GLU A 255 -4.48 26.67 -7.51
N HIS A 256 -4.99 26.38 -6.31
CA HIS A 256 -6.43 26.36 -6.04
C HIS A 256 -6.81 27.14 -4.77
N LYS A 257 -7.53 28.23 -4.97
CA LYS A 257 -8.03 29.11 -3.89
C LYS A 257 -8.99 28.42 -2.91
N GLN A 258 -9.56 27.28 -3.30
CA GLN A 258 -10.43 26.47 -2.44
C GLN A 258 -9.67 25.83 -1.27
N TRP A 259 -8.35 25.66 -1.41
CA TRP A 259 -7.51 25.19 -0.32
C TRP A 259 -7.19 26.33 0.63
N GLY A 260 -7.33 26.08 1.92
CA GLY A 260 -7.09 27.07 2.96
C GLY A 260 -6.05 26.61 3.98
N PRO A 261 -5.78 27.42 5.01
CA PRO A 261 -4.93 27.05 6.14
C PRO A 261 -5.45 25.82 6.91
N SER A 262 -6.76 25.57 6.85
CA SER A 262 -7.43 24.40 7.43
C SER A 262 -7.38 23.16 6.52
N SER A 263 -6.64 23.19 5.42
CA SER A 263 -6.49 22.01 4.57
C SER A 263 -5.44 21.05 5.14
N ILE A 264 -5.81 19.78 5.25
CA ILE A 264 -4.98 18.75 5.90
C ILE A 264 -4.61 17.62 4.93
N CYS A 265 -3.55 16.89 5.26
CA CYS A 265 -3.22 15.59 4.69
C CYS A 265 -3.41 14.51 5.77
N ILE A 266 -4.36 13.60 5.54
CA ILE A 266 -4.50 12.40 6.36
C ILE A 266 -3.65 11.29 5.73
N THR A 267 -2.69 10.76 6.48
CA THR A 267 -1.90 9.61 6.04
C THR A 267 -2.42 8.33 6.70
N CYS A 268 -2.71 7.31 5.88
CA CYS A 268 -3.09 5.97 6.29
C CYS A 268 -1.87 5.05 6.12
N SER A 269 -1.16 4.77 7.20
CA SER A 269 0.07 3.99 7.21
C SER A 269 -0.20 2.52 7.49
N PHE A 270 0.30 1.63 6.64
CA PHE A 270 0.06 0.20 6.74
C PHE A 270 1.06 -0.53 7.64
N THR A 271 0.76 -0.62 8.93
CA THR A 271 1.53 -1.40 9.91
C THR A 271 1.11 -2.88 9.91
N PRO A 272 1.95 -3.82 10.39
CA PRO A 272 1.58 -5.24 10.45
C PRO A 272 0.27 -5.47 11.22
N GLY A 273 -0.76 -5.98 10.54
CA GLY A 273 -2.06 -6.29 11.13
C GLY A 273 -2.96 -5.10 11.47
N SER A 274 -2.51 -3.86 11.22
CA SER A 274 -3.23 -2.64 11.62
C SER A 274 -3.07 -1.50 10.61
N VAL A 275 -3.75 -0.38 10.88
CA VAL A 275 -3.57 0.88 10.14
C VAL A 275 -3.35 2.01 11.15
N SER A 276 -2.29 2.78 10.98
CA SER A 276 -2.04 4.00 11.74
C SER A 276 -2.47 5.22 10.93
N LEU A 277 -3.29 6.09 11.51
CA LEU A 277 -3.76 7.34 10.93
C LEU A 277 -3.06 8.52 11.59
N SER A 278 -2.65 9.50 10.78
CA SER A 278 -2.22 10.81 11.29
C SER A 278 -2.69 11.90 10.33
N ALA A 279 -3.06 13.05 10.87
CA ALA A 279 -3.45 14.21 10.10
C ALA A 279 -2.43 15.33 10.28
N HIS A 280 -2.05 16.00 9.21
CA HIS A 280 -1.09 17.09 9.25
C HIS A 280 -1.56 18.30 8.44
N SER A 281 -1.28 19.51 8.94
CA SER A 281 -1.35 20.76 8.19
C SER A 281 0.05 21.23 7.81
N LEU A 282 0.15 22.07 6.78
CA LEU A 282 1.40 22.72 6.43
C LEU A 282 1.61 23.95 7.30
N THR A 283 2.83 24.10 7.81
CA THR A 283 3.26 25.37 8.40
C THR A 283 3.55 26.38 7.29
N VAL A 284 3.58 27.67 7.60
CA VAL A 284 3.91 28.73 6.61
C VAL A 284 5.26 28.46 5.93
N PRO A 285 6.35 28.10 6.65
CA PRO A 285 7.61 27.69 6.01
C PRO A 285 7.47 26.47 5.10
N GLY A 286 6.66 25.48 5.48
CA GLY A 286 6.41 24.29 4.68
C GLY A 286 5.68 24.58 3.38
N PHE A 287 4.67 25.46 3.41
CA PHE A 287 4.00 25.93 2.20
C PHE A 287 4.95 26.69 1.27
N GLU A 288 5.74 27.62 1.82
CA GLU A 288 6.69 28.41 1.05
C GLU A 288 7.79 27.59 0.39
N TRP A 289 8.28 26.57 1.09
CA TRP A 289 9.26 25.63 0.55
C TRP A 289 8.61 24.70 -0.49
N GLY A 290 7.49 24.06 -0.14
CA GLY A 290 6.85 23.03 -0.97
C GLY A 290 6.37 23.56 -2.32
N ARG A 291 5.85 24.79 -2.39
CA ARG A 291 5.40 25.40 -3.66
C ARG A 291 6.55 25.68 -4.64
N LYS A 292 7.78 25.82 -4.14
CA LYS A 292 9.01 26.07 -4.93
C LYS A 292 9.80 24.78 -5.20
N ASN A 293 9.54 23.71 -4.45
CA ASN A 293 10.30 22.48 -4.59
C ASN A 293 10.02 21.77 -5.93
N VAL A 294 11.10 21.40 -6.60
CA VAL A 294 11.10 20.63 -7.86
C VAL A 294 11.86 19.31 -7.73
N ASP A 295 12.60 19.10 -6.63
CA ASP A 295 13.34 17.88 -6.39
C ASP A 295 12.45 16.82 -5.73
N ASN A 296 12.34 15.67 -6.38
CA ASN A 296 11.57 14.51 -5.93
C ASN A 296 12.45 13.43 -5.27
N SER A 297 13.71 13.75 -4.96
CA SER A 297 14.60 12.88 -4.19
C SER A 297 14.05 12.64 -2.78
N ALA A 298 14.58 11.62 -2.10
CA ALA A 298 14.17 11.32 -0.73
C ALA A 298 14.58 12.42 0.28
N ASN A 299 15.63 13.19 -0.03
CA ASN A 299 16.19 14.23 0.83
C ASN A 299 16.43 15.52 0.03
N PRO A 300 15.35 16.20 -0.38
CA PRO A 300 15.49 17.41 -1.18
C PRO A 300 16.08 18.56 -0.34
N PRO A 301 16.92 19.44 -0.93
CA PRO A 301 17.57 20.51 -0.20
C PRO A 301 16.59 21.43 0.53
N GLY A 302 16.92 21.74 1.79
CA GLY A 302 16.16 22.67 2.63
C GLY A 302 14.92 22.07 3.29
N PHE A 303 14.57 20.81 3.03
CA PHE A 303 13.49 20.13 3.74
C PHE A 303 13.74 20.06 5.25
N ASN A 304 12.69 20.24 6.04
CA ASN A 304 12.73 20.12 7.50
C ASN A 304 11.43 19.44 7.99
N PRO A 305 11.48 18.46 8.91
CA PRO A 305 10.29 17.86 9.53
C PRO A 305 9.24 18.85 10.05
N ASN A 306 9.65 20.03 10.54
CA ASN A 306 8.77 21.07 11.07
C ASN A 306 7.99 21.85 9.97
N MET A 307 8.12 21.47 8.70
CA MET A 307 7.33 22.00 7.59
C MET A 307 5.87 21.54 7.63
N SER A 308 5.57 20.50 8.41
CA SER A 308 4.22 20.07 8.72
C SER A 308 4.03 19.96 10.22
N GLU A 309 2.82 20.25 10.68
CA GLU A 309 2.44 20.04 12.08
C GLU A 309 1.26 19.06 12.13
N ARG A 310 1.21 18.26 13.21
CA ARG A 310 0.10 17.34 13.42
C ARG A 310 -1.14 18.12 13.89
N VAL A 311 -2.30 17.68 13.42
CA VAL A 311 -3.60 18.22 13.82
C VAL A 311 -4.47 17.12 14.40
N GLN A 312 -5.47 17.51 15.18
CA GLN A 312 -6.31 16.55 15.88
C GLN A 312 -7.26 15.85 14.90
N LEU A 313 -7.19 14.52 14.88
CA LEU A 313 -8.06 13.64 14.10
C LEU A 313 -8.86 12.74 15.04
N LEU A 314 -10.16 12.63 14.81
CA LEU A 314 -11.06 11.73 15.51
C LEU A 314 -11.76 10.80 14.52
N LEU A 315 -11.92 9.55 14.93
CA LEU A 315 -12.65 8.54 14.18
C LEU A 315 -14.06 8.42 14.75
N SER A 316 -15.10 8.51 13.91
CA SER A 316 -16.50 8.46 14.35
C SER A 316 -17.30 7.38 13.64
N ASP A 317 -18.11 6.64 14.42
CA ASP A 317 -19.19 5.77 13.94
C ASP A 317 -20.57 6.44 13.99
N ARG A 318 -20.66 7.64 14.57
CA ARG A 318 -21.95 8.36 14.73
C ARG A 318 -22.39 9.08 13.46
N ILE A 319 -21.43 9.38 12.59
CA ILE A 319 -21.67 10.02 11.29
C ILE A 319 -21.31 9.06 10.17
N LEU A 320 -22.01 9.20 9.05
CA LEU A 320 -21.71 8.49 7.80
C LEU A 320 -21.26 9.51 6.76
N GLY A 321 -20.17 9.21 6.07
CA GLY A 321 -19.76 9.96 4.89
C GLY A 321 -20.24 9.29 3.60
N MET A 322 -20.25 10.03 2.51
CA MET A 322 -20.46 9.53 1.16
C MET A 322 -19.14 9.33 0.42
N THR A 323 -19.16 8.52 -0.64
CA THR A 323 -18.02 8.35 -1.53
C THR A 323 -18.40 8.77 -2.93
N LEU A 324 -17.59 9.64 -3.53
CA LEU A 324 -17.74 10.03 -4.92
C LEU A 324 -16.60 9.41 -5.73
N VAL A 325 -16.91 8.95 -6.94
CA VAL A 325 -15.96 8.31 -7.85
C VAL A 325 -16.08 8.93 -9.25
N PRO A 326 -15.07 8.78 -10.11
CA PRO A 326 -15.19 9.24 -11.49
C PRO A 326 -16.34 8.53 -12.20
N GLU A 327 -17.05 9.21 -13.09
CA GLU A 327 -18.00 8.56 -13.98
C GLU A 327 -17.28 7.46 -14.79
N GLY A 328 -17.88 6.27 -14.91
CA GLY A 328 -17.20 5.06 -15.42
C GLY A 328 -16.33 4.33 -14.38
N LYS A 329 -16.28 4.81 -13.12
CA LYS A 329 -15.65 4.21 -11.92
C LYS A 329 -14.13 4.02 -11.96
N VAL A 330 -13.48 4.23 -13.10
CA VAL A 330 -12.03 4.09 -13.27
C VAL A 330 -11.32 5.27 -12.64
N TRP A 331 -10.63 5.00 -11.52
CA TRP A 331 -9.79 5.98 -10.83
C TRP A 331 -8.31 5.63 -10.90
N ASN A 332 -7.94 4.35 -11.04
CA ASN A 332 -6.53 3.92 -11.02
C ASN A 332 -5.93 3.86 -12.44
N TYR A 333 -5.02 4.78 -12.73
CA TYR A 333 -4.28 4.84 -14.00
C TYR A 333 -2.83 4.34 -13.86
N GLY A 334 -2.44 3.79 -12.70
CA GLY A 334 -1.05 3.35 -12.45
C GLY A 334 -0.71 1.94 -12.89
N ILE A 335 -1.70 1.12 -13.28
CA ILE A 335 -1.47 -0.30 -13.62
C ILE A 335 -1.58 -0.58 -15.12
N GLY A 336 -2.78 -0.59 -15.71
CA GLY A 336 -3.01 -0.97 -17.11
C GLY A 336 -3.46 0.17 -18.01
N LEU A 337 -3.60 1.37 -17.45
CA LEU A 337 -4.09 2.58 -18.15
C LEU A 337 -3.06 3.72 -18.15
N THR A 338 -1.79 3.41 -17.85
CA THR A 338 -0.72 4.41 -17.69
C THR A 338 -0.54 5.32 -18.91
N GLN A 339 -0.78 4.80 -20.12
CA GLN A 339 -0.69 5.57 -21.37
C GLN A 339 -1.85 6.55 -21.56
N MET A 340 -2.97 6.34 -20.88
CA MET A 340 -4.15 7.22 -20.92
C MET A 340 -4.10 8.30 -19.83
N TRP A 341 -3.12 8.24 -18.92
CA TRP A 341 -2.95 9.23 -17.86
C TRP A 341 -2.46 10.57 -18.41
N SER A 342 -3.10 11.65 -17.98
CA SER A 342 -2.66 13.03 -18.22
C SER A 342 -3.06 13.91 -17.04
N PRO A 343 -2.22 14.87 -16.61
CA PRO A 343 -2.60 15.84 -15.57
C PRO A 343 -3.85 16.65 -15.91
N ASN A 344 -4.11 16.88 -17.20
CA ASN A 344 -5.27 17.63 -17.69
C ASN A 344 -6.45 16.73 -18.09
N LEU A 345 -6.48 15.49 -17.61
CA LEU A 345 -7.58 14.57 -17.86
C LEU A 345 -8.87 15.15 -17.26
N GLY A 346 -9.87 15.39 -18.11
CA GLY A 346 -11.19 15.82 -17.68
C GLY A 346 -11.98 14.64 -17.12
N TYR A 347 -12.75 14.90 -16.05
CA TYR A 347 -13.59 13.89 -15.41
C TYR A 347 -14.83 14.51 -14.77
N ALA A 348 -15.90 13.72 -14.68
CA ALA A 348 -17.11 14.01 -13.93
C ALA A 348 -17.22 13.06 -12.73
N MET A 349 -18.01 13.45 -11.72
CA MET A 349 -18.15 12.70 -10.48
C MET A 349 -19.54 12.07 -10.38
N THR A 350 -19.63 10.92 -9.72
CA THR A 350 -20.90 10.27 -9.38
C THR A 350 -20.83 9.64 -7.99
N LEU A 351 -22.00 9.49 -7.35
CA LEU A 351 -22.14 8.84 -6.06
C LEU A 351 -22.10 7.32 -6.24
N ASP A 352 -21.00 6.68 -5.83
CA ASP A 352 -20.84 5.23 -5.89
C ASP A 352 -19.72 4.76 -4.96
N THR A 353 -19.55 3.44 -4.90
CA THR A 353 -18.43 2.78 -4.24
C THR A 353 -17.20 2.72 -5.16
N PRO A 354 -15.99 2.97 -4.62
CA PRO A 354 -14.76 2.89 -5.40
C PRO A 354 -14.46 1.45 -5.79
N LEU A 355 -14.01 1.25 -7.02
CA LEU A 355 -13.46 -0.03 -7.44
C LEU A 355 -12.20 -0.35 -6.62
N LEU A 356 -11.97 -1.63 -6.34
CA LEU A 356 -10.73 -2.08 -5.70
C LEU A 356 -9.52 -1.76 -6.60
N PHE A 357 -8.35 -1.52 -6.00
CA PHE A 357 -7.13 -1.18 -6.74
C PHE A 357 -6.86 -2.12 -7.93
N TRP A 358 -7.07 -3.43 -7.72
CA TRP A 358 -6.84 -4.51 -8.69
C TRP A 358 -8.10 -4.93 -9.47
N ALA A 359 -9.14 -4.09 -9.53
CA ALA A 359 -10.33 -4.36 -10.34
C ALA A 359 -9.99 -4.51 -11.83
N GLU A 360 -10.78 -5.30 -12.55
CA GLU A 360 -10.60 -5.57 -13.99
C GLU A 360 -10.55 -4.29 -14.82
N GLN A 361 -11.44 -3.33 -14.52
CA GLN A 361 -11.57 -2.06 -15.24
C GLN A 361 -10.30 -1.21 -15.19
N HIS A 362 -9.44 -1.40 -14.17
CA HIS A 362 -8.17 -0.68 -14.06
C HIS A 362 -7.06 -1.30 -14.93
N ARG A 363 -7.26 -2.53 -15.45
CA ARG A 363 -6.26 -3.32 -16.17
C ARG A 363 -6.84 -4.10 -17.36
N PRO A 364 -7.56 -3.45 -18.28
CA PRO A 364 -8.25 -4.13 -19.38
C PRO A 364 -7.31 -4.94 -20.28
N ALA A 365 -6.08 -4.46 -20.50
CA ALA A 365 -5.09 -5.15 -21.33
C ALA A 365 -4.76 -6.58 -20.85
N ALA A 366 -4.84 -6.83 -19.53
CA ALA A 366 -4.60 -8.16 -18.97
C ALA A 366 -5.70 -9.19 -19.32
N PHE A 367 -6.87 -8.73 -19.74
CA PHE A 367 -8.01 -9.56 -20.10
C PHE A 367 -8.16 -9.65 -21.63
N LEU A 368 -7.87 -8.55 -22.34
CA LEU A 368 -7.88 -8.52 -23.81
C LEU A 368 -6.79 -9.40 -24.45
N SER A 369 -5.70 -9.70 -23.74
CA SER A 369 -4.68 -10.63 -24.24
C SER A 369 -5.20 -12.05 -24.47
N PHE A 370 -6.21 -12.48 -23.70
CA PHE A 370 -6.80 -13.81 -23.81
C PHE A 370 -7.85 -13.90 -24.92
N ALA A 371 -8.60 -12.83 -25.18
CA ALA A 371 -9.59 -12.79 -26.25
C ALA A 371 -8.96 -13.00 -27.65
N ASN A 372 -7.69 -12.62 -27.83
CA ASN A 372 -6.98 -12.82 -29.10
C ASN A 372 -6.45 -14.26 -29.30
N LEU A 373 -6.51 -15.10 -28.25
CA LEU A 373 -6.03 -16.49 -28.26
C LEU A 373 -7.13 -17.50 -28.60
N GLU A 374 -8.40 -17.08 -28.66
CA GLU A 374 -9.57 -17.94 -28.98
C GLU A 374 -9.65 -18.37 -30.46
N THR A 375 -8.54 -18.40 -31.20
CA THR A 375 -8.49 -18.92 -32.57
C THR A 375 -8.06 -20.39 -32.67
N GLY A 376 -8.04 -21.13 -31.55
CA GLY A 376 -7.76 -22.56 -31.59
C GLY A 376 -8.35 -23.29 -30.40
N ASP A 377 -9.48 -23.97 -30.59
CA ASP A 377 -9.56 -25.44 -30.65
C ASP A 377 -11.02 -25.83 -30.99
N ASP A 378 -11.33 -26.00 -32.28
CA ASP A 378 -12.60 -26.63 -32.70
C ASP A 378 -12.50 -28.15 -32.44
N SER A 379 -12.56 -28.51 -31.15
CA SER A 379 -12.76 -29.90 -30.76
C SER A 379 -14.22 -30.26 -31.05
N ALA A 380 -14.43 -31.07 -32.09
CA ALA A 380 -15.76 -31.36 -32.64
C ALA A 380 -16.67 -32.19 -31.70
N ASP A 381 -16.12 -32.79 -30.64
CA ASP A 381 -16.85 -33.56 -29.64
C ASP A 381 -16.77 -32.88 -28.26
N VAL A 382 -17.53 -31.79 -28.07
CA VAL A 382 -17.75 -31.21 -26.74
C VAL A 382 -19.00 -31.85 -26.14
N GLU A 383 -18.84 -33.02 -25.54
CA GLU A 383 -19.93 -33.66 -24.81
C GLU A 383 -20.27 -32.80 -23.57
N ASN A 384 -21.44 -32.14 -23.59
CA ASN A 384 -21.97 -31.39 -22.46
C ASN A 384 -23.24 -32.06 -21.92
N SER A 385 -23.05 -33.15 -21.17
CA SER A 385 -24.14 -33.97 -20.61
C SER A 385 -24.84 -33.34 -19.39
N PHE A 386 -24.59 -32.06 -19.11
CA PHE A 386 -25.13 -31.32 -17.95
C PHE A 386 -25.82 -30.00 -18.31
N ALA A 387 -26.23 -29.82 -19.57
CA ALA A 387 -27.05 -28.67 -19.99
C ALA A 387 -28.53 -28.84 -19.64
#